data_AF-A0A6C0HZZ1-F1
#
_entry.id   AF-A0A6C0HZZ1-F1
#
_cell.length_a   1.000
_cell.length_b   1.000
_cell.length_c   1.000
_cell.angle_alpha   90.00
_cell.angle_beta   90.00
_cell.angle_gamma   90.00
#
_symmetry.space_group_name_H-M   'P 1'
#
loop_
_entity.id
_entity.type
_entity.pdbx_description
1 polymer ?
#
loop_
_entity_poly.entity_id
_entity_poly.type
_entity_poly.pdbx_seq_one_letter_code
_entity_poly.pdbx_strand_id
1 'polypeptide(L)'
;MNIASFLYFTCYLPEFYANYTNKNANFNNVFEKVVMLIASSFALEYAIETKSRSLIINYAPIIALDSIALCMRMYYAYLNRDHDVKVNYSNTIESPDEIISNPIHDISVEIDHDL
;
A
#
# COMPACT_ATOMS: atom_id res chain seq x y z
N MET A 1 4.20 -19.28 21.04
CA MET A 1 3.90 -18.35 19.93
C MET A 1 2.40 -18.32 19.78
N ASN A 2 1.75 -17.17 19.92
CA ASN A 2 0.29 -17.08 19.77
C ASN A 2 -0.07 -17.23 18.29
N ILE A 3 -1.09 -18.03 17.99
CA ILE A 3 -1.59 -18.25 16.61
C ILE A 3 -1.92 -16.91 15.92
N ALA A 4 -2.38 -15.92 16.71
CA ALA A 4 -2.68 -14.57 16.25
C ALA A 4 -1.45 -13.86 15.65
N SER A 5 -0.27 -13.95 16.28
CA SER A 5 0.95 -13.31 15.77
C SER A 5 1.36 -13.91 14.42
N PHE A 6 1.25 -15.23 14.28
CA PHE A 6 1.60 -15.94 13.05
C PHE A 6 0.69 -15.57 11.88
N LEU A 7 -0.63 -15.54 12.11
CA LEU A 7 -1.59 -15.09 11.11
C LEU A 7 -1.33 -13.63 10.70
N TYR A 8 -1.01 -12.77 11.66
CA TYR A 8 -0.69 -11.37 11.38
C TYR A 8 0.54 -11.22 10.48
N PHE A 9 1.65 -11.90 10.82
CA PHE A 9 2.86 -11.88 9.98
C PHE A 9 2.59 -12.39 8.55
N THR A 10 1.76 -13.42 8.41
CA THR A 10 1.41 -13.98 7.10
C THR A 10 0.62 -12.99 6.25
N CYS A 11 -0.28 -12.21 6.87
CA CYS A 11 -1.04 -11.16 6.18
C CYS A 11 -0.18 -9.97 5.71
N TYR A 12 0.99 -9.72 6.32
CA TYR A 12 1.89 -8.66 5.87
C TYR A 12 2.66 -9.01 4.60
N LEU A 13 2.89 -10.30 4.33
CA LEU A 13 3.67 -10.74 3.15
C LEU A 13 3.07 -10.23 1.83
N PRO A 14 1.76 -10.42 1.55
CA PRO A 14 1.12 -9.84 0.37
C PRO A 14 1.21 -8.32 0.32
N GLU A 15 1.09 -7.64 1.47
CA GLU A 15 1.15 -6.18 1.55
C GLU A 15 2.55 -5.66 1.16
N PHE A 16 3.61 -6.27 1.70
CA PHE A 16 4.99 -5.94 1.32
C PHE A 16 5.27 -6.26 -0.13
N TYR A 17 4.81 -7.41 -0.62
CA TYR A 17 4.99 -7.80 -2.02
C TYR A 17 4.31 -6.82 -2.98
N ALA A 18 3.10 -6.40 -2.66
CA ALA A 18 2.37 -5.39 -3.44
C ALA A 18 3.06 -4.02 -3.40
N ASN A 19 3.52 -3.57 -2.22
CA ASN A 19 4.26 -2.32 -2.09
C ASN A 19 5.55 -2.34 -2.93
N TYR A 20 6.29 -3.45 -2.94
CA TYR A 20 7.54 -3.60 -3.69
C TYR A 20 7.32 -3.70 -5.20
N THR A 21 6.35 -4.51 -5.63
CA THR A 21 6.11 -4.82 -7.05
C THR A 21 5.41 -3.68 -7.77
N ASN A 22 4.32 -3.17 -7.19
CA ASN A 22 3.50 -2.17 -7.87
C ASN A 22 4.13 -0.78 -7.80
N LYS A 23 5.03 -0.54 -6.84
CA LYS A 23 5.58 0.79 -6.49
C LYS A 23 4.50 1.88 -6.36
N ASN A 24 3.23 1.49 -6.31
CA ASN A 24 2.09 2.39 -6.42
C ASN A 24 1.71 2.82 -5.01
N ALA A 25 2.39 3.86 -4.54
CA ALA A 25 2.09 4.47 -3.27
C ALA A 25 1.32 5.77 -3.50
N ASN A 26 0.00 5.62 -3.65
CA ASN A 26 -0.92 6.75 -3.56
C ASN A 26 -0.83 7.38 -2.16
N PHE A 27 -0.79 8.71 -2.07
CA PHE A 27 -0.79 9.45 -0.80
C PHE A 27 -1.94 9.03 0.15
N ASN A 28 -3.09 8.63 -0.39
CA ASN A 28 -4.21 8.11 0.42
C ASN A 28 -3.85 6.82 1.17
N ASN A 29 -3.06 5.94 0.55
CA ASN A 29 -2.61 4.68 1.14
C ASN A 29 -1.48 4.89 2.17
N VAL A 30 -0.74 5.99 2.07
CA VAL A 30 0.21 6.45 3.09
C VAL A 30 -0.56 6.90 4.33
N PHE A 31 -1.60 7.71 4.16
CA PHE A 31 -2.41 8.21 5.27
C PHE A 31 -3.05 7.08 6.08
N GLU A 32 -3.66 6.09 5.42
CA GLU A 32 -4.23 4.91 6.09
C GLU A 32 -3.17 4.20 6.96
N LYS A 33 -1.96 4.02 6.45
CA LYS A 33 -0.88 3.35 7.18
C LYS A 33 -0.38 4.18 8.38
N VAL A 34 -0.38 5.51 8.28
CA VAL A 34 -0.07 6.40 9.42
C VAL A 34 -1.10 6.23 10.53
N VAL A 35 -2.40 6.20 10.18
CA VAL A 35 -3.47 5.99 11.17
C VAL A 35 -3.33 4.64 11.86
N MET A 36 -3.03 3.57 11.10
CA MET A 36 -2.80 2.24 11.67
C MET A 36 -1.58 2.20 12.60
N LEU A 37 -0.48 2.86 12.24
CA LEU A 37 0.72 2.94 13.07
C LEU A 37 0.46 3.68 14.40
N ILE A 38 -0.35 4.74 14.38
CA ILE A 38 -0.74 5.47 15.60
C ILE A 38 -1.62 4.58 16.49
N ALA A 39 -2.60 3.89 15.90
CA ALA A 39 -3.48 3.00 16.64
C ALA A 39 -2.71 1.83 17.28
N SER A 40 -1.77 1.22 16.54
CA SER A 40 -0.94 0.13 17.07
C SER A 40 0.04 0.62 18.13
N SER A 41 0.54 1.86 18.02
CA SER A 41 1.36 2.52 19.06
C SER A 41 0.61 2.68 20.38
N PHE A 42 -0.62 3.18 20.36
CA PHE A 42 -1.45 3.25 21.57
C PHE A 42 -1.77 1.87 22.14
N ALA A 43 -2.01 0.87 21.30
CA ALA A 43 -2.23 -0.50 21.75
C ALA A 43 -0.99 -1.11 22.43
N LEU A 44 0.21 -0.80 21.93
CA LEU A 44 1.46 -1.22 22.58
C LEU A 44 1.67 -0.50 23.92
N GLU A 45 1.42 0.80 23.97
CA GLU A 45 1.55 1.59 25.20
C GLU A 45 0.61 1.04 26.30
N TYR A 46 -0.65 0.76 25.95
CA TYR A 46 -1.59 0.08 26.83
C TYR A 46 -1.08 -1.30 27.29
N ALA A 47 -0.45 -2.06 26.41
CA ALA A 47 0.11 -3.36 26.74
C ALA A 47 1.29 -3.27 27.74
N ILE A 48 2.10 -2.21 27.62
CA ILE A 48 3.21 -1.92 28.52
C ILE A 48 2.68 -1.54 29.91
N GLU A 49 1.72 -0.60 29.98
CA GLU A 49 1.11 -0.16 31.23
C GLU A 49 0.42 -1.31 31.99
N THR A 50 -0.27 -2.19 31.26
CA THR A 50 -0.93 -3.38 31.83
C THR A 50 0.03 -4.55 32.10
N LYS A 51 1.33 -4.40 31.77
CA LYS A 51 2.37 -5.44 31.90
C LYS A 51 2.01 -6.78 31.24
N SER A 52 1.16 -6.74 30.21
CA SER A 52 0.68 -7.94 29.54
C SER A 52 1.66 -8.38 28.47
N ARG A 53 2.52 -9.36 28.82
CA ARG A 53 3.50 -9.94 27.88
C ARG A 53 2.83 -10.47 26.61
N SER A 54 1.62 -11.02 26.72
CA SER A 54 0.87 -11.51 25.57
C SER A 54 0.56 -10.40 24.56
N LEU A 55 0.12 -9.23 25.04
CA LEU A 55 -0.18 -8.08 24.19
C LEU A 55 1.11 -7.46 23.62
N ILE A 56 2.17 -7.33 24.42
CA ILE A 56 3.46 -6.76 23.99
C ILE A 56 4.07 -7.58 22.84
N ILE A 57 4.11 -8.91 22.98
CA ILE A 57 4.69 -9.80 21.96
C ILE A 57 3.88 -9.78 20.65
N ASN A 58 2.60 -9.38 20.70
CA ASN A 58 1.77 -9.20 19.50
C ASN A 58 1.97 -7.81 18.87
N TYR A 59 1.86 -6.73 19.64
CA TYR A 59 1.88 -5.38 19.09
C TYR A 59 3.27 -4.86 18.74
N ALA A 60 4.32 -5.30 19.44
CA ALA A 60 5.69 -4.89 19.13
C ALA A 60 6.13 -5.24 17.69
N PRO A 61 5.97 -6.49 17.21
CA PRO A 61 6.29 -6.80 15.82
C PRO A 61 5.35 -6.11 14.82
N ILE A 62 4.08 -5.88 15.17
CA ILE A 62 3.12 -5.16 14.31
C ILE A 62 3.62 -3.74 14.03
N ILE A 63 4.02 -2.99 15.06
CA ILE A 63 4.57 -1.64 14.90
C ILE A 63 5.84 -1.65 14.04
N ALA A 64 6.70 -2.64 14.21
CA ALA A 64 7.91 -2.76 13.39
C ALA A 64 7.56 -2.96 11.91
N LEU A 65 6.61 -3.84 11.59
CA LEU A 65 6.17 -4.10 10.22
C LEU A 65 5.45 -2.89 9.63
N ASP A 66 4.55 -2.24 10.38
CA ASP A 66 3.87 -1.01 9.94
C ASP A 66 4.86 0.11 9.64
N SER A 67 5.88 0.27 10.46
CA SER A 67 6.92 1.29 10.26
C SER A 67 7.68 1.03 8.95
N ILE A 68 8.08 -0.22 8.68
CA ILE A 68 8.76 -0.58 7.44
C ILE A 68 7.85 -0.36 6.23
N ALA A 69 6.59 -0.81 6.31
CA ALA A 69 5.61 -0.65 5.23
C ALA A 69 5.33 0.83 4.94
N LEU A 70 5.22 1.66 5.99
CA LEU A 70 5.05 3.11 5.86
C LEU A 70 6.28 3.75 5.20
N CYS A 71 7.49 3.37 5.59
CA CYS A 71 8.73 3.84 4.96
C CYS A 71 8.77 3.50 3.46
N MET A 72 8.42 2.26 3.07
CA MET A 72 8.35 1.88 1.66
C MET A 72 7.33 2.73 0.90
N ARG A 73 6.12 2.90 1.46
CA ARG A 73 5.07 3.71 0.82
C ARG A 73 5.47 5.18 0.71
N MET A 74 6.04 5.77 1.75
CA MET A 74 6.54 7.15 1.68
C MET A 74 7.63 7.31 0.64
N TYR A 75 8.57 6.35 0.57
CA TYR A 75 9.65 6.36 -0.42
C TYR A 75 9.11 6.32 -1.86
N TYR A 76 8.18 5.40 -2.15
CA TYR A 76 7.60 5.29 -3.49
C TYR A 76 6.65 6.44 -3.83
N ALA A 77 5.90 6.97 -2.85
CA ALA A 77 5.03 8.13 -3.05
C ALA A 77 5.86 9.38 -3.41
N TYR A 78 7.02 9.53 -2.78
CA TYR A 78 7.96 10.58 -3.13
C TYR A 78 8.55 10.39 -4.53
N LEU A 79 8.99 9.17 -4.87
CA LEU A 79 9.59 8.86 -6.17
C LEU A 79 8.59 9.01 -7.33
N ASN A 80 7.34 8.61 -7.14
CA ASN A 80 6.31 8.68 -8.18
C ASN A 80 5.60 10.03 -8.25
N ARG A 81 5.93 10.98 -7.36
CA ARG A 81 5.30 12.31 -7.34
C ARG A 81 5.39 13.00 -8.70
N ASP A 82 6.52 12.88 -9.38
CA ASP A 82 6.72 13.49 -10.70
C ASP A 82 6.04 12.72 -11.84
N HIS A 83 5.77 11.43 -11.65
CA HIS A 83 5.06 10.59 -12.62
C HIS A 83 3.56 10.83 -12.56
N ASP A 84 2.97 10.86 -11.36
CA ASP A 84 1.54 11.11 -11.16
C ASP A 84 1.14 12.53 -11.59
N VAL A 85 2.00 13.53 -11.34
CA VAL A 85 1.78 14.92 -11.79
C VAL A 85 1.78 15.00 -13.33
N LYS A 86 2.64 14.25 -14.02
CA LYS A 86 2.69 14.25 -15.49
C LYS A 86 1.48 13.58 -16.12
N VAL A 87 1.03 12.44 -15.59
CA VAL A 87 -0.19 11.76 -16.06
C VAL A 87 -1.42 12.65 -15.89
N ASN A 88 -1.52 13.37 -14.77
CA ASN A 88 -2.63 14.27 -14.52
C ASN A 88 -2.62 15.48 -15.48
N TYR A 89 -1.44 15.98 -15.85
CA TYR A 89 -1.32 17.06 -16.84
C TYR A 89 -1.74 16.64 -18.24
N SER A 90 -1.35 15.43 -18.68
CA SER A 90 -1.75 14.87 -19.98
C SER A 90 -3.28 14.70 -20.10
N ASN A 91 -3.93 14.22 -19.05
CA ASN A 91 -5.38 14.04 -19.03
C ASN A 91 -6.18 15.35 -18.89
N THR A 92 -5.53 16.47 -18.54
CA THR A 92 -6.19 17.78 -18.43
C THR A 92 -6.10 18.58 -19.74
N ILE A 93 -5.24 18.18 -20.68
CA ILE A 93 -5.07 18.88 -21.97
C ILE A 93 -6.00 18.29 -23.05
N GLU A 94 -6.49 17.06 -22.90
CA GLU A 94 -7.51 16.49 -23.78
C GLU A 94 -8.91 16.54 -23.13
N SER A 95 -9.51 17.74 -23.14
CA SER A 95 -10.90 17.90 -23.58
C SER A 95 -11.20 19.40 -23.73
N PRO A 96 -11.57 19.83 -24.95
CA PRO A 96 -12.97 20.21 -25.10
C PRO A 96 -13.61 19.24 -26.09
N ASP A 97 -14.67 18.58 -25.62
CA ASP A 97 -15.59 17.76 -26.40
C ASP A 97 -15.11 16.33 -26.70
N GLU A 98 -15.36 15.38 -25.80
CA GLU A 98 -16.12 14.20 -26.23
C GLU A 98 -16.68 13.36 -25.08
N ILE A 99 -17.87 12.86 -25.37
CA ILE A 99 -18.86 12.26 -24.49
C ILE A 99 -18.70 10.73 -24.58
N ILE A 100 -18.60 10.08 -23.41
CA ILE A 100 -19.06 8.72 -23.11
C ILE A 100 -18.55 7.60 -24.04
N SER A 101 -17.61 6.78 -23.56
CA SER A 101 -17.85 5.34 -23.38
C SER A 101 -16.64 4.65 -22.75
N ASN A 102 -16.84 4.09 -21.56
CA ASN A 102 -16.20 2.84 -21.16
C ASN A 102 -17.36 1.82 -21.03
N PRO A 103 -17.16 0.49 -21.09
CA PRO A 103 -15.88 -0.22 -20.94
C PRO A 103 -15.72 -1.44 -21.90
N ILE A 104 -14.62 -2.19 -21.76
CA ILE A 104 -14.55 -3.67 -21.65
C ILE A 104 -13.43 -4.32 -22.51
N HIS A 105 -12.55 -5.00 -21.75
CA HIS A 105 -11.69 -6.15 -22.06
C HIS A 105 -10.51 -6.06 -23.05
N ASP A 106 -9.33 -6.23 -22.45
CA ASP A 106 -8.25 -7.15 -22.87
C ASP A 106 -8.73 -8.26 -23.82
N ILE A 107 -8.22 -8.26 -25.06
CA ILE A 107 -7.87 -9.47 -25.79
C ILE A 107 -6.56 -9.20 -26.56
N SER A 108 -5.49 -9.85 -26.12
CA SER A 108 -4.25 -9.99 -26.87
C SER A 108 -4.49 -10.81 -28.14
N VAL A 109 -4.19 -10.24 -29.31
CA VAL A 109 -4.06 -10.99 -30.57
C VAL A 109 -2.71 -10.62 -31.21
N GLU A 110 -1.79 -11.57 -31.08
CA GLU A 110 -0.57 -11.72 -31.87
C GLU A 110 -0.99 -11.97 -33.33
N ILE A 111 -0.57 -11.13 -34.27
CA ILE A 111 -0.71 -11.40 -35.71
C ILE A 111 0.69 -11.39 -36.32
N ASP A 112 1.21 -12.60 -36.46
CA ASP A 112 2.28 -12.96 -37.37
C ASP A 112 1.73 -12.92 -38.80
N HIS A 113 2.42 -12.29 -39.74
CA HIS A 113 2.21 -12.54 -41.16
C HIS A 113 3.45 -12.18 -41.99
N ASP A 114 4.25 -13.21 -42.23
CA ASP A 114 4.90 -13.45 -43.52
C ASP A 114 3.89 -13.30 -44.67
N LEU A 115 4.19 -12.40 -45.62
CA LEU A 115 4.36 -12.69 -47.06
C LEU A 115 4.83 -11.45 -47.84
#